data_AF-A8QZC7-F1
#
_entry.id   AF-A8QZC7-F1
#
_cell.length_a   1.000
_cell.length_b   1.000
_cell.length_c   1.000
_cell.angle_alpha   90.00
_cell.angle_beta   90.00
_cell.angle_gamma   90.00
#
_symmetry.space_group_name_H-M   'P 1'
#
loop_
_entity.id
_entity.type
_entity.pdbx_description
1 polymer ?
#
loop_
_entity_poly.entity_id
_entity_poly.type
_entity_poly.pdbx_seq_one_letter_code
_entity_poly.pdbx_strand_id
1 'polypeptide(L)'
;MKSAIYALLCFIFIISSLFQEVEACICSESFKGGCLEPRNEYCATQFRKRLNEQTAFNCTCVTSHSRAQCSCRLARKCTTGPWPC
;
A
#
# COMPACT_ATOMS: atom_id res chain seq x y z
N MET A 1 37.23 25.85 -0.88
CA MET A 1 36.51 24.81 -1.66
C MET A 1 35.86 23.70 -0.80
N LYS A 2 36.08 23.62 0.53
CA LYS A 2 35.42 22.62 1.40
C LYS A 2 33.98 23.00 1.82
N SER A 3 33.64 24.30 1.90
CA SER A 3 32.31 24.75 2.35
C SER A 3 31.16 24.43 1.39
N ALA A 4 31.38 24.52 0.08
CA ALA A 4 30.32 24.26 -0.90
C ALA A 4 29.94 22.77 -0.93
N ILE A 5 30.93 21.88 -0.77
CA ILE A 5 30.71 20.43 -0.72
C ILE A 5 29.89 20.04 0.51
N TYR A 6 30.18 20.65 1.66
CA TYR A 6 29.41 20.44 2.89
C TYR A 6 27.95 20.89 2.75
N ALA A 7 27.71 22.07 2.17
CA ALA A 7 26.36 22.55 1.92
C ALA A 7 25.57 21.60 1.01
N LEU A 8 26.20 21.11 -0.06
CA LEU A 8 25.57 20.18 -1.00
C LEU A 8 25.16 18.87 -0.34
N LEU A 9 26.05 18.30 0.49
CA LEU A 9 25.77 17.08 1.26
C LEU A 9 24.66 17.29 2.28
N CYS A 10 24.61 18.45 2.96
CA CYS A 10 23.51 18.81 3.86
C CYS A 10 22.16 18.87 3.12
N PHE A 11 22.11 19.50 1.94
CA PHE A 11 20.89 19.56 1.13
C PHE A 11 20.41 18.17 0.71
N ILE A 12 21.32 17.31 0.27
CA ILE A 12 20.98 15.92 -0.10
C ILE A 12 20.44 15.16 1.12
N PHE A 13 21.06 15.32 2.30
CA PHE A 13 20.60 14.66 3.53
C PHE A 13 19.20 15.13 3.94
N ILE A 14 18.91 16.43 3.83
CA ILE A 14 17.59 17.00 4.13
C ILE A 14 16.53 16.46 3.16
N ILE A 15 16.82 16.41 1.86
CA ILE A 15 15.88 15.89 0.85
C ILE A 15 15.62 14.39 1.06
N SER A 16 16.67 13.61 1.31
CA SER A 16 16.55 12.18 1.60
C SER A 16 15.78 11.89 2.90
N SER A 17 15.90 12.78 3.90
CA SER A 17 15.12 12.68 5.14
C SER A 17 13.66 13.07 4.98
N LEU A 18 13.33 13.96 4.02
CA LEU A 18 11.95 14.39 3.75
C LEU A 18 11.14 13.30 3.03
N PHE A 19 11.81 12.48 2.23
CA PHE A 19 11.24 11.27 1.62
C PHE A 19 11.20 10.12 2.64
N GLN A 20 10.72 10.41 3.85
CA GLN A 20 10.28 9.36 4.76
C GLN A 20 9.13 8.62 4.08
N GLU A 21 9.44 7.38 3.75
CA GLU A 21 8.56 6.26 3.44
C GLU A 21 7.10 6.62 3.69
N VAL A 22 6.36 6.89 2.61
CA VAL A 22 4.90 6.86 2.69
C VAL A 22 4.59 5.45 3.16
N GLU A 23 4.31 5.31 4.45
CA GLU A 23 3.99 4.06 5.12
C GLU A 23 2.66 3.59 4.52
N ALA A 24 2.78 2.97 3.35
CA ALA A 24 1.67 2.52 2.56
C ALA A 24 1.05 1.37 3.35
N CYS A 25 -0.12 1.65 3.92
CA CYS A 25 -0.76 0.71 4.82
C CYS A 25 -1.03 -0.60 4.08
N ILE A 26 -0.55 -1.73 4.59
CA ILE A 26 -0.88 -3.03 4.02
C ILE A 26 -2.18 -3.50 4.67
N CYS A 27 -3.22 -3.59 3.86
CA CYS A 27 -4.50 -4.13 4.26
C CYS A 27 -4.69 -5.51 3.63
N SER A 28 -5.07 -6.49 4.45
CA SER A 28 -5.29 -7.86 4.01
C SER A 28 -6.69 -8.30 4.34
N GLU A 29 -7.43 -8.75 3.33
CA GLU A 29 -8.81 -9.20 3.47
C GLU A 29 -9.12 -10.45 2.64
N SER A 30 -10.09 -11.23 3.10
CA SER A 30 -10.47 -12.50 2.47
C SER A 30 -11.86 -12.42 1.83
N PHE A 31 -11.92 -12.59 0.52
CA PHE A 31 -13.17 -12.58 -0.24
C PHE A 31 -13.60 -13.99 -0.64
N LYS A 32 -14.91 -14.20 -0.80
CA LYS A 32 -15.47 -15.48 -1.29
C LYS A 32 -15.12 -15.65 -2.78
N GLY A 33 -14.72 -16.86 -3.17
CA GLY A 33 -14.28 -17.19 -4.53
C GLY A 33 -12.76 -17.28 -4.65
N GLY A 34 -12.25 -17.66 -5.82
CA GLY A 34 -10.82 -17.66 -6.09
C GLY A 34 -10.29 -16.31 -6.56
N CYS A 35 -8.96 -16.16 -6.59
CA CYS A 35 -8.32 -15.05 -7.28
C CYS A 35 -8.59 -15.11 -8.78
N LEU A 36 -8.98 -13.98 -9.36
CA LEU A 36 -9.13 -13.83 -10.80
C LEU A 36 -7.98 -12.99 -11.36
N GLU A 37 -7.56 -13.28 -12.59
CA GLU A 37 -6.57 -12.47 -13.28
C GLU A 37 -7.23 -11.27 -13.98
N PRO A 38 -6.60 -10.08 -13.98
CA PRO A 38 -5.36 -9.77 -13.28
C PRO A 38 -5.57 -9.60 -11.76
N ARG A 39 -4.79 -10.34 -10.95
CA ARG A 39 -4.96 -10.41 -9.48
C ARG A 39 -5.00 -9.07 -8.77
N ASN A 40 -4.13 -8.16 -9.20
CA ASN A 40 -4.01 -6.84 -8.62
C ASN A 40 -5.33 -6.06 -8.75
N GLU A 41 -5.89 -6.01 -9.96
CA GLU A 41 -7.14 -5.31 -10.24
C GLU A 41 -8.34 -5.99 -9.60
N TYR A 42 -8.35 -7.33 -9.55
CA TYR A 42 -9.40 -8.09 -8.87
C TYR A 42 -9.48 -7.70 -7.39
N CYS A 43 -8.36 -7.73 -6.66
CA CYS A 43 -8.33 -7.37 -5.26
C CYS A 43 -8.65 -5.88 -5.02
N ALA A 44 -8.07 -4.98 -5.81
CA ALA A 44 -8.41 -3.55 -5.73
C ALA A 44 -9.92 -3.30 -5.95
N THR A 45 -10.53 -4.05 -6.86
CA THR A 45 -11.98 -3.98 -7.11
C THR A 45 -12.79 -4.52 -5.94
N GLN A 46 -12.35 -5.59 -5.28
CA GLN A 46 -13.05 -6.11 -4.09
C GLN A 46 -12.98 -5.13 -2.92
N PHE A 47 -11.82 -4.53 -2.69
CA PHE A 47 -11.64 -3.47 -1.70
C PHE A 47 -12.58 -2.29 -1.95
N ARG A 48 -12.67 -1.82 -3.19
CA ARG A 48 -13.59 -0.76 -3.58
C ARG A 48 -15.05 -1.14 -3.38
N LYS A 49 -15.45 -2.35 -3.76
CA LYS A 49 -16.86 -2.79 -3.72
C LYS A 49 -17.34 -3.21 -2.33
N ARG A 50 -16.47 -3.78 -1.50
CA ARG A 50 -16.83 -4.40 -0.22
C ARG A 50 -16.43 -3.56 0.98
N LEU A 51 -15.31 -2.86 0.90
CA LEU A 51 -14.75 -2.06 2.00
C LEU A 51 -14.88 -0.55 1.74
N ASN A 52 -15.42 -0.15 0.58
CA ASN A 52 -15.46 1.25 0.12
C ASN A 52 -14.06 1.91 0.06
N GLU A 53 -13.01 1.10 -0.10
CA GLU A 53 -11.63 1.56 -0.17
C GLU A 53 -11.21 1.81 -1.61
N GLN A 54 -10.96 3.07 -1.96
CA GLN A 54 -10.64 3.51 -3.33
C GLN A 54 -9.13 3.70 -3.57
N THR A 55 -8.33 3.64 -2.51
CA THR A 55 -6.89 3.91 -2.52
C THR A 55 -6.04 2.64 -2.54
N ALA A 56 -6.64 1.47 -2.73
CA ALA A 56 -5.94 0.19 -2.80
C ALA A 56 -5.14 0.05 -4.11
N PHE A 57 -3.85 -0.28 -4.00
CA PHE A 57 -2.94 -0.51 -5.12
C PHE A 57 -1.89 -1.58 -4.77
N ASN A 58 -1.14 -2.04 -5.78
CA ASN A 58 -0.11 -3.08 -5.64
C ASN A 58 -0.62 -4.28 -4.82
N CYS A 59 -1.77 -4.80 -5.25
CA CYS A 59 -2.44 -5.90 -4.59
C CYS A 59 -1.87 -7.24 -5.02
N THR A 60 -1.74 -8.15 -4.06
CA THR A 60 -1.46 -9.56 -4.28
C THR A 60 -2.70 -10.38 -3.97
N CYS A 61 -2.83 -11.52 -4.64
CA CYS A 61 -3.93 -12.44 -4.41
C CYS A 61 -3.42 -13.88 -4.35
N VAL A 62 -3.77 -14.58 -3.27
CA VAL A 62 -3.54 -16.01 -3.11
C VAL A 62 -4.88 -16.72 -2.93
N THR A 63 -5.17 -17.67 -3.82
CA THR A 63 -6.33 -18.54 -3.66
C THR A 63 -6.00 -19.57 -2.59
N SER A 64 -6.81 -19.62 -1.53
CA SER A 64 -6.72 -20.64 -0.49
C SER A 64 -8.10 -21.25 -0.29
N HIS A 65 -8.19 -22.56 -0.49
CA HIS A 65 -9.45 -23.29 -0.56
C HIS A 65 -10.41 -22.64 -1.59
N SER A 66 -11.50 -22.03 -1.11
CA SER A 66 -12.52 -21.33 -1.89
C SER A 66 -12.58 -19.82 -1.60
N ARG A 67 -11.46 -19.26 -1.12
CA ARG A 67 -11.32 -17.84 -0.78
C ARG A 67 -10.13 -17.20 -1.47
N ALA A 68 -10.30 -15.93 -1.82
CA ALA A 68 -9.29 -15.08 -2.40
C ALA A 68 -8.72 -14.24 -1.26
N GLN A 69 -7.50 -14.57 -0.84
CA GLN A 69 -6.77 -13.79 0.16
C GLN A 69 -6.08 -12.65 -0.58
N CYS A 70 -6.62 -11.45 -0.41
CA CYS A 70 -6.12 -10.23 -1.03
C CYS A 70 -5.28 -9.45 -0.03
N SER A 71 -4.11 -8.98 -0.43
CA SER A 71 -3.30 -8.05 0.34
C SER A 71 -2.90 -6.87 -0.53
N CYS A 72 -3.36 -5.67 -0.17
CA CYS A 72 -3.21 -4.44 -0.94
C CYS A 72 -2.49 -3.36 -0.12
N ARG A 73 -1.70 -2.52 -0.79
CA ARG A 73 -1.21 -1.27 -0.21
C ARG A 73 -2.28 -0.19 -0.36
N LEU A 74 -2.45 0.64 0.66
CA LEU A 74 -3.38 1.77 0.63
C LEU A 74 -2.58 3.07 0.55
N ALA A 75 -3.05 4.02 -0.27
CA ALA A 75 -2.43 5.35 -0.38
C ALA A 75 -2.86 6.28 0.76
N ARG A 76 -2.89 5.75 1.99
CA ARG A 76 -3.19 6.46 3.22
C ARG A 76 -2.42 5.87 4.39
N LYS A 77 -2.30 6.65 5.47
CA LYS A 77 -1.73 6.18 6.73
C LYS A 77 -2.64 5.12 7.35
N CYS A 78 -2.06 4.11 7.99
CA CYS A 78 -2.82 3.17 8.79
C CYS A 78 -3.47 3.92 9.97
N THR A 79 -4.79 3.97 9.99
CA THR A 79 -5.54 4.45 11.15
C THR A 79 -5.83 3.26 12.05
N THR A 80 -5.45 3.32 13.33
CA THR A 80 -5.82 2.36 14.38
C THR A 80 -7.30 2.50 14.79
N GLY A 81 -8.20 2.53 13.81
CA GLY A 81 -9.65 2.68 13.98
C GLY A 81 -10.40 1.35 13.78
N PRO A 82 -11.72 1.32 14.05
CA PRO A 82 -12.54 0.10 13.99
C PRO A 82 -12.93 -0.35 12.56
N TRP A 83 -12.41 0.31 11.53
CA TRP A 83 -12.71 -0.05 10.14
C TRP A 83 -11.80 -1.20 9.68
N PRO A 84 -12.30 -2.11 8.83
CA PRO A 84 -11.54 -3.24 8.30
C PRO A 84 -10.56 -2.69 7.27
N CYS A 85 -9.50 -2.08 7.78
CA CYS A 85 -8.73 -1.05 7.09
C CYS A 85 -9.57 0.22 6.88
#